data_AF-A0A0Q7K3R0-F1
#
_entry.id   AF-A0A0Q7K3R0-F1
#
_cell.length_a   1.000
_cell.length_b   1.000
_cell.length_c   1.000
_cell.angle_alpha   90.00
_cell.angle_beta   90.00
_cell.angle_gamma   90.00
#
_symmetry.space_group_name_H-M   'P 1'
#
loop_
_entity.id
_entity.type
_entity.pdbx_description
1 polymer ?
#
loop_
_entity_poly.entity_id
_entity_poly.type
_entity_poly.pdbx_seq_one_letter_code
_entity_poly.pdbx_strand_id
1 'polypeptide(L)'
;MGWRLQDVTEYADLLAAAEGDDFVRWALDPRQSVRGWAFEGGVAFLRAGPRRTSITLVSTPGVAAAALPALVEQAPDADWATLPHGTLALGVADVVDASVGDDWDWMQATRPPAPHPRADEVTDLGHAHGAEVTALLAVANPRASAAAGSPHTLTWHGVLGDDGELLACGAHTESVPGVPHLASIATRPDVRGRGYGEAVTSSLTRAALLGGRPVVTLGMYADNAVARRLYERLGFGGVHRWSSRRLRRPAPTPSP
;
A
#
# COMPACT_ATOMS: atom_id res chain seq x y z
N MET A 1 28.82 -16.86 -4.20
CA MET A 1 28.00 -17.83 -4.94
C MET A 1 26.83 -17.02 -5.51
N GLY A 2 26.73 -16.91 -6.84
CA GLY A 2 25.76 -15.99 -7.47
C GLY A 2 24.33 -16.49 -7.31
N TRP A 3 23.40 -15.59 -7.01
CA TRP A 3 21.97 -15.89 -7.00
C TRP A 3 21.49 -16.23 -8.41
N ARG A 4 20.81 -17.37 -8.57
CA ARG A 4 20.17 -17.73 -9.83
C ARG A 4 18.78 -17.11 -9.87
N LEU A 5 18.66 -16.00 -10.58
CA LEU A 5 17.38 -15.35 -10.87
C LEU A 5 16.77 -15.99 -12.13
N GLN A 6 15.53 -16.45 -12.03
CA GLN A 6 14.75 -16.89 -13.18
C GLN A 6 13.75 -15.80 -13.54
N ASP A 7 13.80 -15.28 -14.77
CA ASP A 7 12.83 -14.30 -15.24
C ASP A 7 11.41 -14.88 -15.25
N VAL A 8 10.44 -14.08 -14.83
CA VAL A 8 9.02 -14.40 -14.79
C VAL A 8 8.24 -13.26 -15.43
N THR A 9 7.53 -13.56 -16.52
CA THR A 9 6.74 -12.58 -17.28
C THR A 9 5.24 -12.72 -17.10
N GLU A 10 4.79 -13.89 -16.64
CA GLU A 10 3.37 -14.19 -16.45
C GLU A 10 2.98 -14.07 -14.98
N TYR A 11 1.82 -13.44 -14.73
CA TYR A 11 1.28 -13.28 -13.37
C TYR A 11 1.09 -14.64 -12.67
N ALA A 12 0.55 -15.63 -13.39
CA ALA A 12 0.24 -16.94 -12.81
C ALA A 12 1.51 -17.65 -12.32
N ASP A 13 2.60 -17.55 -13.09
CA ASP A 13 3.89 -18.14 -12.73
C ASP A 13 4.52 -17.43 -11.54
N LEU A 14 4.42 -16.10 -11.48
CA LEU A 14 4.93 -15.33 -10.34
C LEU A 14 4.15 -15.65 -9.06
N LEU A 15 2.82 -15.75 -9.15
CA LEU A 15 1.98 -16.11 -8.02
C LEU A 15 2.24 -17.54 -7.55
N ALA A 16 2.45 -18.48 -8.48
CA ALA A 16 2.80 -19.86 -8.15
C ALA A 16 4.17 -19.93 -7.46
N ALA A 17 5.18 -19.21 -7.97
CA ALA A 17 6.49 -19.12 -7.36
C ALA A 17 6.47 -18.42 -5.98
N ALA A 18 5.50 -17.55 -5.75
CA ALA A 18 5.22 -16.92 -4.46
C ALA A 18 4.32 -17.77 -3.54
N GLU A 19 4.04 -19.02 -3.90
CA GLU A 19 3.17 -19.93 -3.12
C GLU A 19 1.77 -19.37 -2.85
N GLY A 20 1.24 -18.54 -3.76
CA GLY A 20 -0.06 -17.93 -3.60
C GLY A 20 -0.11 -16.80 -2.56
N ASP A 21 1.02 -16.12 -2.32
CA ASP A 21 1.13 -14.95 -1.43
C ASP A 21 0.04 -13.89 -1.71
N ASP A 22 -0.60 -13.41 -0.65
CA ASP A 22 -1.71 -12.46 -0.76
C ASP A 22 -1.30 -11.09 -1.28
N PHE A 23 -0.10 -10.62 -0.94
CA PHE A 23 0.36 -9.34 -1.47
C PHE A 23 0.63 -9.47 -2.98
N VAL A 24 1.29 -10.55 -3.43
CA VAL A 24 1.49 -10.81 -4.87
C VAL A 24 0.14 -10.92 -5.60
N ARG A 25 -0.82 -11.65 -5.02
CA ARG A 25 -2.16 -11.85 -5.58
C ARG A 25 -2.91 -10.53 -5.83
N TRP A 26 -2.79 -9.57 -4.92
CA TRP A 26 -3.61 -8.36 -4.94
C TRP A 26 -2.87 -7.10 -5.38
N ALA A 27 -1.54 -7.11 -5.42
CA ALA A 27 -0.73 -5.96 -5.83
C ALA A 27 -0.48 -5.89 -7.34
N LEU A 28 -0.86 -6.92 -8.11
CA LEU A 28 -0.62 -7.03 -9.55
C LEU A 28 -1.92 -7.28 -10.32
N ASP A 29 -2.05 -6.70 -11.51
CA ASP A 29 -3.17 -6.97 -12.42
C ASP A 29 -2.90 -8.26 -13.19
N PRO A 30 -3.72 -9.32 -13.03
CA PRO A 30 -3.49 -10.61 -13.68
C PRO A 30 -3.61 -10.56 -15.21
N ARG A 31 -4.07 -9.44 -15.78
CA ARG A 31 -4.21 -9.24 -17.22
C ARG A 31 -2.99 -8.56 -17.85
N GLN A 32 -2.03 -8.13 -17.04
CA GLN A 32 -0.81 -7.46 -17.49
C GLN A 32 0.38 -8.40 -17.36
N SER A 33 1.34 -8.26 -18.26
CA SER A 33 2.63 -8.92 -18.09
C SER A 33 3.35 -8.34 -16.88
N VAL A 34 4.12 -9.19 -16.22
CA VAL A 34 4.94 -8.83 -15.07
C VAL A 34 6.40 -8.70 -15.51
N ARG A 35 7.15 -7.81 -14.86
CA ARG A 35 8.62 -7.86 -14.89
C ARG A 35 9.07 -8.37 -13.53
N GLY A 36 9.27 -9.67 -13.43
CA GLY A 36 9.59 -10.33 -12.18
C GLY A 36 10.68 -11.40 -12.29
N TRP A 37 11.08 -11.89 -11.13
CA TRP A 37 12.10 -12.90 -10.94
C TRP A 37 11.68 -13.86 -9.86
N ALA A 38 11.86 -15.16 -10.09
CA ALA A 38 11.81 -16.20 -9.09
C ALA A 38 13.23 -16.63 -8.71
N PHE A 39 13.43 -16.96 -7.44
CA PHE A 39 14.71 -17.45 -6.92
C PHE A 39 14.47 -18.33 -5.69
N GLU A 40 15.53 -18.97 -5.20
CA GLU A 40 15.43 -19.84 -4.03
C GLU A 40 14.93 -19.05 -2.81
N GLY A 41 13.76 -19.42 -2.30
CA GLY A 41 13.16 -18.82 -1.11
C GLY A 41 12.43 -17.48 -1.33
N GLY A 42 12.12 -17.09 -2.58
CA GLY A 42 11.27 -15.94 -2.82
C GLY A 42 11.06 -15.51 -4.28
N VAL A 43 10.32 -14.42 -4.41
CA VAL A 43 10.11 -13.74 -5.68
C VAL A 43 10.41 -12.24 -5.57
N ALA A 44 10.68 -11.61 -6.71
CA ALA A 44 10.74 -10.17 -6.84
C ALA A 44 10.00 -9.71 -8.09
N PHE A 45 9.48 -8.48 -8.08
CA PHE A 45 8.85 -7.89 -9.26
C PHE A 45 8.92 -6.37 -9.23
N LEU A 46 8.87 -5.76 -10.41
CA LEU A 46 8.81 -4.32 -10.54
C LEU A 46 7.39 -3.80 -10.40
N ARG A 47 7.27 -2.70 -9.65
CA ARG A 47 6.06 -1.87 -9.63
C ARG A 47 6.43 -0.45 -10.06
N ALA A 48 5.91 -0.05 -11.21
CA ALA A 48 5.99 1.33 -11.67
C ALA A 48 4.82 2.13 -11.08
N GLY A 49 5.12 3.22 -10.40
CA GLY A 49 4.14 4.24 -10.00
C GLY A 49 4.50 5.59 -10.61
N PRO A 50 3.63 6.60 -10.50
CA PRO A 50 3.83 7.91 -11.14
C PRO A 50 5.12 8.63 -10.74
N ARG A 51 5.69 8.29 -9.58
CA ARG A 51 6.84 8.97 -8.97
C ARG A 51 8.07 8.08 -8.78
N ARG A 52 7.96 6.76 -8.96
CA ARG A 52 9.04 5.80 -8.71
C ARG A 52 8.76 4.45 -9.33
N THR A 53 9.82 3.78 -9.75
CA THR A 53 9.83 2.34 -10.03
C THR A 53 10.53 1.64 -8.87
N SER A 54 9.85 0.67 -8.26
CA SER A 54 10.37 -0.10 -7.12
C SER A 54 10.51 -1.57 -7.48
N ILE A 55 11.64 -2.17 -7.15
CA ILE A 55 11.74 -3.63 -6.97
C ILE A 55 10.98 -3.96 -5.69
N THR A 56 10.10 -4.95 -5.70
CA THR A 56 9.39 -5.44 -4.52
C THR A 56 9.74 -6.90 -4.31
N LEU A 57 10.27 -7.23 -3.13
CA LEU A 57 10.75 -8.57 -2.79
C LEU A 57 9.80 -9.23 -1.79
N VAL A 58 9.31 -10.41 -2.12
CA VAL A 58 8.49 -11.25 -1.23
C VAL A 58 9.31 -12.48 -0.88
N SER A 59 9.85 -12.48 0.34
CA SER A 59 10.74 -13.53 0.87
C SER A 59 10.98 -13.30 2.37
N THR A 60 11.83 -14.12 2.98
CA THR A 60 12.38 -13.80 4.31
C THR A 60 13.39 -12.65 4.22
N PRO A 61 13.62 -11.87 5.30
CA PRO A 61 14.59 -10.78 5.29
C PRO A 61 16.01 -11.19 4.87
N GLY A 62 16.46 -12.39 5.27
CA GLY A 62 17.78 -12.91 4.90
C GLY A 62 17.92 -13.21 3.41
N VAL A 63 16.89 -13.81 2.82
CA VAL A 63 16.83 -14.05 1.37
C VAL A 63 16.78 -12.73 0.61
N ALA A 64 15.92 -11.78 1.04
CA ALA A 64 15.85 -10.46 0.44
C ALA A 64 17.20 -9.73 0.46
N ALA A 65 17.89 -9.72 1.60
CA ALA A 65 19.19 -9.06 1.75
C ALA A 65 20.23 -9.62 0.79
N ALA A 66 20.25 -10.94 0.64
CA ALA A 66 21.24 -11.63 -0.18
C ALA A 66 20.94 -11.53 -1.69
N ALA A 67 19.66 -11.56 -2.10
CA ALA A 67 19.26 -11.50 -3.51
C ALA A 67 19.26 -10.07 -4.09
N LEU A 68 19.11 -9.04 -3.24
CA LEU A 68 18.94 -7.65 -3.66
C LEU A 68 20.04 -7.12 -4.62
N PRO A 69 21.35 -7.36 -4.42
CA PRO A 69 22.38 -6.86 -5.33
C PRO A 69 22.17 -7.35 -6.77
N ALA A 70 21.91 -8.64 -6.95
CA ALA A 70 21.67 -9.23 -8.27
C ALA A 70 20.37 -8.70 -8.91
N LEU A 71 19.33 -8.47 -8.12
CA LEU A 71 18.07 -7.89 -8.60
C LEU A 71 18.24 -6.45 -9.08
N VAL A 72 19.06 -5.65 -8.38
CA VAL A 72 19.35 -4.26 -8.80
C VAL A 72 20.10 -4.22 -10.12
N GLU A 73 21.03 -5.16 -10.37
CA GLU A 73 21.71 -5.28 -11.66
C GLU A 73 20.74 -5.63 -12.81
N GLN A 74 19.75 -6.49 -12.56
CA GLN A 74 18.74 -6.89 -13.55
C GLN A 74 17.61 -5.86 -13.74
N ALA A 75 17.49 -4.88 -12.84
CA ALA A 75 16.46 -3.85 -12.86
C ALA A 75 17.05 -2.43 -12.93
N PRO A 76 17.76 -2.07 -14.01
CA PRO A 76 18.45 -0.78 -14.12
C PRO A 76 17.50 0.42 -14.18
N ASP A 77 16.18 0.21 -14.29
CA ASP A 77 15.15 1.25 -14.27
C ASP A 77 14.48 1.42 -12.89
N ALA A 78 14.84 0.61 -11.89
CA ALA A 78 14.31 0.74 -10.55
C ALA A 78 15.11 1.75 -9.71
N ASP A 79 14.43 2.67 -9.03
CA ASP A 79 15.06 3.67 -8.16
C ASP A 79 14.81 3.40 -6.67
N TRP A 80 13.95 2.42 -6.38
CA TRP A 80 13.51 2.04 -5.04
C TRP A 80 13.51 0.52 -4.88
N ALA A 81 13.62 0.08 -3.63
CA ALA A 81 13.36 -1.29 -3.23
C ALA A 81 12.33 -1.30 -2.10
N THR A 82 11.40 -2.23 -2.16
CA THR A 82 10.45 -2.55 -1.10
C THR A 82 10.80 -3.95 -0.59
N LEU A 83 11.31 -3.99 0.63
CA LEU A 83 11.95 -5.16 1.24
C LEU A 83 11.14 -5.63 2.45
N PRO A 84 11.13 -6.93 2.78
CA PRO A 84 10.58 -7.42 4.03
C PRO A 84 11.19 -6.66 5.22
N HIS A 85 10.36 -6.28 6.20
CA HIS A 85 10.85 -5.59 7.40
C HIS A 85 11.95 -6.42 8.08
N GLY A 86 13.03 -5.75 8.51
CA GLY A 86 14.21 -6.39 9.10
C GLY A 86 15.35 -6.63 8.11
N THR A 87 15.10 -6.53 6.80
CA THR A 87 16.14 -6.67 5.76
C THR A 87 17.26 -5.63 5.93
N LEU A 88 16.92 -4.42 6.38
CA LEU A 88 17.88 -3.32 6.56
C LEU A 88 18.96 -3.62 7.62
N ALA A 89 18.65 -4.47 8.60
CA ALA A 89 19.61 -4.89 9.64
C ALA A 89 20.61 -5.95 9.14
N LEU A 90 20.45 -6.45 7.91
CA LEU A 90 21.21 -7.57 7.35
C LEU A 90 22.24 -7.13 6.30
N GLY A 91 22.75 -5.90 6.42
CA GLY A 91 23.91 -5.46 5.64
C GLY A 91 23.61 -5.00 4.20
N VAL A 92 22.42 -4.46 3.94
CA VAL A 92 22.05 -3.91 2.60
C VAL A 92 22.39 -2.43 2.41
N ALA A 93 23.13 -1.82 3.34
CA ALA A 93 23.37 -0.37 3.37
C ALA A 93 24.17 0.15 2.16
N ASP A 94 24.95 -0.71 1.50
CA ASP A 94 25.67 -0.35 0.26
C ASP A 94 24.76 -0.32 -0.97
N VAL A 95 23.59 -0.97 -0.90
CA VAL A 95 22.63 -1.08 -2.01
C VAL A 95 21.45 -0.13 -1.84
N VAL A 96 21.06 0.18 -0.60
CA VAL A 96 19.94 1.08 -0.30
C VAL A 96 20.32 2.19 0.66
N ASP A 97 19.72 3.35 0.49
CA ASP A 97 19.81 4.43 1.46
C ASP A 97 18.79 4.21 2.58
N ALA A 98 19.25 3.68 3.71
CA ALA A 98 18.40 3.39 4.87
C ALA A 98 17.75 4.65 5.47
N SER A 99 18.31 5.84 5.22
CA SER A 99 17.78 7.12 5.72
C SER A 99 16.65 7.70 4.86
N VAL A 100 16.43 7.16 3.65
CA VAL A 100 15.42 7.66 2.71
C VAL A 100 14.35 6.61 2.48
N GLY A 101 13.15 6.89 2.97
CA GLY A 101 11.96 6.08 2.75
C GLY A 101 11.14 5.87 4.02
N ASP A 102 10.24 4.89 3.98
CA ASP A 102 9.28 4.63 5.05
C ASP A 102 9.15 3.13 5.34
N ASP A 103 8.79 2.81 6.57
CA ASP A 103 8.30 1.50 6.95
C ASP A 103 6.78 1.51 7.01
N TRP A 104 6.17 0.47 6.43
CA TRP A 104 4.73 0.42 6.27
C TRP A 104 4.22 -1.02 6.27
N ASP A 105 2.98 -1.17 6.68
CA ASP A 105 2.27 -2.43 6.67
C ASP A 105 1.19 -2.40 5.59
N TRP A 106 1.14 -3.46 4.80
CA TRP A 106 -0.02 -3.78 3.96
C TRP A 106 -0.93 -4.73 4.71
N MET A 107 -2.25 -4.52 4.63
CA MET A 107 -3.25 -5.37 5.26
C MET A 107 -4.44 -5.59 4.32
N GLN A 108 -5.20 -6.65 4.56
CA GLN A 108 -6.41 -6.98 3.81
C GLN A 108 -7.56 -7.45 4.69
N ALA A 109 -8.79 -7.26 4.22
CA ALA A 109 -10.01 -7.83 4.77
C ALA A 109 -10.81 -8.53 3.67
N THR A 110 -11.30 -9.74 3.94
CA THR A 110 -12.11 -10.55 3.02
C THR A 110 -13.54 -10.78 3.53
N ARG A 111 -13.87 -10.23 4.70
CA ARG A 111 -15.21 -10.29 5.30
C ARG A 111 -15.65 -8.90 5.73
N PRO A 112 -16.90 -8.50 5.47
CA PRO A 112 -17.40 -7.21 5.95
C PRO A 112 -17.31 -7.14 7.49
N PRO A 113 -16.79 -6.04 8.07
CA PRO A 113 -16.86 -5.83 9.51
C PRO A 113 -18.33 -5.72 9.95
N ALA A 114 -18.59 -5.91 11.25
CA ALA A 114 -19.91 -5.62 11.81
C ALA A 114 -20.32 -4.16 11.51
N PRO A 115 -21.62 -3.86 11.32
CA PRO A 115 -22.07 -2.49 11.16
C PRO A 115 -21.61 -1.61 12.31
N HIS A 116 -21.00 -0.47 11.99
CA HIS A 116 -20.58 0.51 12.98
C HIS A 116 -21.80 1.30 13.49
N PRO A 117 -21.90 1.66 14.79
CA PRO A 117 -23.06 2.40 15.33
C PRO A 117 -23.33 3.75 14.66
N ARG A 118 -22.29 4.36 14.06
CA ARG A 118 -22.37 5.62 13.31
C ARG A 118 -22.45 5.42 11.79
N ALA A 119 -22.86 4.24 11.31
CA ALA A 119 -22.88 3.97 9.86
C ALA A 119 -23.77 4.98 9.10
N ASP A 120 -24.90 5.38 9.69
CA ASP A 120 -25.86 6.30 9.09
C ASP A 120 -25.35 7.76 9.01
N GLU A 121 -24.25 8.07 9.71
CA GLU A 121 -23.58 9.38 9.63
C GLU A 121 -22.56 9.44 8.48
N VAL A 122 -22.26 8.30 7.83
CA VAL A 122 -21.27 8.23 6.76
C VAL A 122 -21.95 8.33 5.41
N THR A 123 -21.57 9.34 4.63
CA THR A 123 -22.09 9.60 3.29
C THR A 123 -21.05 9.23 2.23
N ASP A 124 -21.50 8.67 1.11
CA ASP A 124 -20.71 8.62 -0.12
C ASP A 124 -20.65 10.03 -0.73
N LEU A 125 -19.50 10.68 -0.58
CA LEU A 125 -19.26 12.06 -1.01
C LEU A 125 -18.97 12.16 -2.51
N GLY A 126 -18.67 11.03 -3.16
CA GLY A 126 -18.19 11.01 -4.54
C GLY A 126 -16.97 11.91 -4.74
N HIS A 127 -16.94 12.61 -5.86
CA HIS A 127 -15.90 13.60 -6.19
C HIS A 127 -16.31 15.05 -5.91
N ALA A 128 -17.55 15.30 -5.47
CA ALA A 128 -18.09 16.65 -5.32
C ALA A 128 -17.38 17.45 -4.21
N HIS A 129 -16.88 16.77 -3.17
CA HIS A 129 -16.32 17.38 -1.96
C HIS A 129 -14.78 17.48 -2.00
N GLY A 130 -14.20 17.66 -3.18
CA GLY A 130 -12.75 17.62 -3.38
C GLY A 130 -11.99 18.72 -2.61
N ALA A 131 -12.59 19.90 -2.46
CA ALA A 131 -11.99 21.03 -1.75
C ALA A 131 -11.93 20.76 -0.23
N GLU A 132 -13.02 20.25 0.33
CA GLU A 132 -13.17 19.91 1.74
C GLU A 132 -12.25 18.75 2.12
N VAL A 133 -12.17 17.72 1.26
CA VAL A 133 -11.21 16.61 1.41
C VAL A 133 -9.78 17.16 1.42
N THR A 134 -9.43 18.02 0.47
CA THR A 134 -8.08 18.61 0.39
C THR A 134 -7.74 19.40 1.66
N ALA A 135 -8.66 20.24 2.13
CA ALA A 135 -8.49 21.03 3.35
C ALA A 135 -8.34 20.14 4.60
N LEU A 136 -9.16 19.10 4.72
CA LEU A 136 -9.07 18.15 5.84
C LEU A 136 -7.73 17.41 5.82
N LEU A 137 -7.30 16.88 4.67
CA LEU A 137 -6.04 16.13 4.57
C LEU A 137 -4.83 17.00 4.89
N ALA A 138 -4.82 18.27 4.46
CA ALA A 138 -3.74 19.20 4.76
C ALA A 138 -3.48 19.35 6.26
N VAL A 139 -4.51 19.24 7.10
CA VAL A 139 -4.40 19.36 8.56
C VAL A 139 -4.29 18.00 9.25
N ALA A 140 -5.09 17.01 8.83
CA ALA A 140 -5.26 15.76 9.56
C ALA A 140 -4.34 14.63 9.06
N ASN A 141 -3.91 14.66 7.80
CA ASN A 141 -3.03 13.66 7.20
C ASN A 141 -2.17 14.26 6.06
N PRO A 142 -1.15 15.08 6.37
CA PRO A 142 -0.30 15.71 5.34
C PRO A 142 0.48 14.72 4.46
N ARG A 143 0.58 13.46 4.91
CA ARG A 143 1.24 12.34 4.21
C ARG A 143 0.24 11.45 3.47
N ALA A 144 -0.95 11.96 3.17
CA ALA A 144 -2.00 11.25 2.45
C ALA A 144 -1.49 10.65 1.13
N SER A 145 -1.77 9.36 0.92
CA SER A 145 -1.33 8.61 -0.27
C SER A 145 -2.21 8.86 -1.49
N ALA A 146 -3.48 9.22 -1.28
CA ALA A 146 -4.43 9.64 -2.30
C ALA A 146 -4.85 11.11 -2.10
N ALA A 147 -4.93 11.85 -3.20
CA ALA A 147 -5.41 13.22 -3.23
C ALA A 147 -6.78 13.28 -3.91
N ALA A 148 -7.59 14.29 -3.57
CA ALA A 148 -8.81 14.59 -4.31
C ALA A 148 -8.48 14.82 -5.80
N GLY A 149 -9.30 14.26 -6.69
CA GLY A 149 -9.09 14.34 -8.14
C GLY A 149 -8.01 13.40 -8.71
N SER A 150 -7.38 12.55 -7.89
CA SER A 150 -6.47 11.51 -8.41
C SER A 150 -7.24 10.52 -9.31
N PRO A 151 -6.70 10.14 -10.48
CA PRO A 151 -7.38 9.27 -11.44
C PRO A 151 -7.66 7.86 -10.92
N HIS A 152 -6.96 7.43 -9.87
CA HIS A 152 -7.15 6.13 -9.23
C HIS A 152 -8.13 6.16 -8.06
N THR A 153 -8.66 7.33 -7.71
CA THR A 153 -9.69 7.44 -6.66
C THR A 153 -11.06 7.27 -7.29
N LEU A 154 -11.83 6.30 -6.81
CA LEU A 154 -13.17 6.02 -7.34
C LEU A 154 -14.25 6.76 -6.56
N THR A 155 -14.09 6.85 -5.24
CA THR A 155 -14.99 7.64 -4.40
C THR A 155 -14.33 8.02 -3.07
N TRP A 156 -14.96 8.96 -2.37
CA TRP A 156 -14.71 9.32 -0.98
C TRP A 156 -15.93 9.02 -0.14
N HIS A 157 -15.75 8.38 1.01
CA HIS A 157 -16.75 8.39 2.06
C HIS A 157 -16.34 9.38 3.14
N GLY A 158 -17.29 10.00 3.82
CA GLY A 158 -16.98 10.89 4.92
C GLY A 158 -18.17 11.22 5.82
N VAL A 159 -17.87 11.92 6.90
CA VAL A 159 -18.85 12.42 7.88
C VAL A 159 -18.81 13.95 7.83
N LEU A 160 -19.98 14.55 7.62
CA LEU A 160 -20.16 16.00 7.64
C LEU A 160 -20.66 16.43 9.03
N GLY A 161 -20.19 17.57 9.50
CA GLY A 161 -20.74 18.25 10.67
C GLY A 161 -22.01 19.03 10.32
N ASP A 162 -22.61 19.63 11.34
CA ASP A 162 -23.88 20.38 11.20
C ASP A 162 -23.74 21.60 10.29
N ASP A 163 -22.54 22.19 10.20
CA ASP A 163 -22.23 23.34 9.35
C ASP A 163 -21.74 22.93 7.95
N GLY A 164 -21.87 21.63 7.62
CA GLY A 164 -21.45 21.06 6.33
C GLY A 164 -19.96 20.81 6.22
N GLU A 165 -19.21 20.92 7.32
CA GLU A 165 -17.78 20.79 7.31
C GLU A 165 -17.32 19.32 7.46
N LEU A 166 -16.24 18.96 6.79
CA LEU A 166 -15.80 17.57 6.74
C LEU A 166 -15.05 17.15 8.03
N LEU A 167 -15.69 16.30 8.83
CA LEU A 167 -15.16 15.80 10.10
C LEU A 167 -14.19 14.62 9.92
N ALA A 168 -14.49 13.74 8.97
CA ALA A 168 -13.67 12.59 8.63
C ALA A 168 -13.88 12.20 7.17
N CYS A 169 -12.86 11.61 6.56
CA CYS A 169 -12.95 11.06 5.22
C CYS A 169 -12.04 9.83 5.03
N GLY A 170 -12.27 9.12 3.93
CA GLY A 170 -11.43 8.04 3.44
C GLY A 170 -11.74 7.79 1.97
N ALA A 171 -10.72 7.42 1.20
CA ALA A 171 -10.84 7.14 -0.21
C ALA A 171 -10.92 5.65 -0.48
N HIS A 172 -11.74 5.25 -1.45
CA HIS A 172 -11.60 3.98 -2.17
C HIS A 172 -10.79 4.27 -3.44
N THR A 173 -9.61 3.67 -3.53
CA THR A 173 -8.74 3.74 -4.70
C THR A 173 -8.56 2.36 -5.34
N GLU A 174 -8.22 2.31 -6.63
CA GLU A 174 -7.85 1.06 -7.31
C GLU A 174 -6.62 1.28 -8.19
N SER A 175 -5.48 0.74 -7.76
CA SER A 175 -4.29 0.60 -8.61
C SER A 175 -4.34 -0.68 -9.45
N VAL A 176 -5.02 -1.71 -8.95
CA VAL A 176 -5.37 -2.93 -9.67
C VAL A 176 -6.89 -2.93 -9.84
N PRO A 177 -7.42 -2.93 -11.07
CA PRO A 177 -8.86 -2.92 -11.29
C PRO A 177 -9.54 -4.10 -10.61
N GLY A 178 -10.60 -3.84 -9.84
CA GLY A 178 -11.29 -4.90 -9.10
C GLY A 178 -10.79 -5.11 -7.66
N VAL A 179 -9.69 -4.45 -7.26
CA VAL A 179 -9.09 -4.58 -5.93
C VAL A 179 -9.16 -3.25 -5.19
N PRO A 180 -10.21 -3.04 -4.37
CA PRO A 180 -10.32 -1.87 -3.51
C PRO A 180 -9.10 -1.69 -2.60
N HIS A 181 -8.55 -0.49 -2.60
CA HIS A 181 -7.50 -0.04 -1.70
C HIS A 181 -7.95 1.21 -0.94
N LEU A 182 -8.12 1.10 0.37
CA LEU A 182 -8.48 2.22 1.21
C LEU A 182 -7.26 3.12 1.42
N ALA A 183 -7.43 4.40 1.15
CA ALA A 183 -6.36 5.39 1.23
C ALA A 183 -6.83 6.65 1.95
N SER A 184 -5.86 7.44 2.42
CA SER A 184 -6.10 8.80 2.95
C SER A 184 -7.21 8.91 3.99
N ILE A 185 -7.34 7.90 4.85
CA ILE A 185 -8.29 7.95 5.98
C ILE A 185 -7.81 9.02 6.96
N ALA A 186 -8.68 9.98 7.28
CA ALA A 186 -8.37 11.11 8.13
C ALA A 186 -9.57 11.50 8.99
N THR A 187 -9.28 12.06 10.17
CA THR A 187 -10.28 12.64 11.06
C THR A 187 -9.74 13.95 11.60
N ARG A 188 -10.58 14.99 11.54
CA ARG A 188 -10.27 16.35 11.97
C ARG A 188 -9.79 16.32 13.43
N PRO A 189 -8.67 16.99 13.79
CA PRO A 189 -7.99 16.77 15.07
C PRO A 189 -8.84 16.96 16.33
N ASP A 190 -9.74 17.94 16.33
CA ASP A 190 -10.63 18.33 17.44
C ASP A 190 -11.78 17.34 17.71
N VAL A 191 -12.07 16.44 16.77
CA VAL A 191 -13.12 15.42 16.89
C VAL A 191 -12.59 13.98 16.86
N ARG A 192 -11.27 13.80 17.02
CA ARG A 192 -10.65 12.48 17.17
C ARG A 192 -11.16 11.76 18.42
N GLY A 193 -11.05 10.43 18.42
CA GLY A 193 -11.51 9.57 19.52
C GLY A 193 -13.04 9.38 19.59
N ARG A 194 -13.80 9.94 18.64
CA ARG A 194 -15.27 9.83 18.60
C ARG A 194 -15.81 8.72 17.66
N GLY A 195 -14.91 7.97 17.03
CA GLY A 195 -15.25 6.83 16.17
C GLY A 195 -15.45 7.16 14.68
N TYR A 196 -15.29 8.41 14.24
CA TYR A 196 -15.53 8.78 12.83
C TYR A 196 -14.61 8.07 11.83
N GLY A 197 -13.31 7.96 12.11
CA GLY A 197 -12.39 7.21 11.25
C GLY A 197 -12.75 5.72 11.14
N GLU A 198 -13.24 5.12 12.23
CA GLU A 198 -13.70 3.72 12.25
C GLU A 198 -15.00 3.57 11.46
N ALA A 199 -15.94 4.50 11.60
CA ALA A 199 -17.18 4.55 10.83
C ALA A 199 -16.91 4.63 9.32
N VAL A 200 -16.03 5.55 8.90
CA VAL A 200 -15.67 5.73 7.49
C VAL A 200 -14.96 4.49 6.92
N THR A 201 -13.98 3.94 7.65
CA THR A 201 -13.26 2.73 7.23
C THR A 201 -14.20 1.53 7.11
N SER A 202 -15.09 1.35 8.10
CA SER A 202 -16.13 0.31 8.09
C SER A 202 -17.07 0.49 6.90
N SER A 203 -17.54 1.70 6.63
CA SER A 203 -18.44 2.01 5.52
C SER A 203 -17.82 1.64 4.17
N LEU A 204 -16.59 2.09 3.89
CA LEU A 204 -15.87 1.76 2.66
C LEU A 204 -15.64 0.24 2.52
N THR A 205 -15.20 -0.41 3.58
CA THR A 205 -14.92 -1.86 3.59
C THR A 205 -16.20 -2.66 3.32
N ARG A 206 -17.30 -2.29 3.97
CA ARG A 206 -18.60 -2.95 3.79
C ARG A 206 -19.15 -2.70 2.40
N ALA A 207 -19.12 -1.47 1.91
CA ALA A 207 -19.61 -1.12 0.57
C ALA A 207 -18.89 -1.95 -0.51
N ALA A 208 -17.56 -2.04 -0.43
CA ALA A 208 -16.77 -2.83 -1.37
C ALA A 208 -17.08 -4.34 -1.29
N LEU A 209 -17.00 -4.95 -0.10
CA LEU A 209 -17.19 -6.40 0.04
C LEU A 209 -18.64 -6.85 -0.22
N LEU A 210 -19.64 -6.08 0.23
CA LEU A 210 -21.05 -6.36 -0.06
C LEU A 210 -21.40 -6.07 -1.52
N GLY A 211 -20.65 -5.18 -2.18
CA GLY A 211 -20.69 -4.96 -3.63
C GLY A 211 -20.03 -6.09 -4.45
N GLY A 212 -19.62 -7.19 -3.81
CA GLY A 212 -19.08 -8.38 -4.47
C GLY A 212 -17.57 -8.34 -4.72
N ARG A 213 -16.84 -7.37 -4.15
CA ARG A 213 -15.38 -7.38 -4.21
C ARG A 213 -14.82 -8.52 -3.32
N PRO A 214 -13.81 -9.27 -3.79
CA PRO A 214 -13.29 -10.42 -3.04
C PRO A 214 -12.42 -10.02 -1.84
N VAL A 215 -11.89 -8.80 -1.86
CA VAL A 215 -10.96 -8.28 -0.86
C VAL A 215 -11.06 -6.76 -0.78
N VAL A 216 -10.69 -6.20 0.36
CA VAL A 216 -10.37 -4.78 0.53
C VAL A 216 -8.98 -4.69 1.15
N THR A 217 -8.12 -3.86 0.59
CA THR A 217 -6.72 -3.71 1.01
C THR A 217 -6.45 -2.32 1.57
N LEU A 218 -5.40 -2.15 2.35
CA LEU A 218 -4.91 -0.85 2.77
C LEU A 218 -3.40 -0.88 3.05
N GLY A 219 -2.79 0.29 3.05
CA GLY A 219 -1.42 0.51 3.53
C GLY A 219 -1.41 1.50 4.68
N MET A 220 -0.58 1.25 5.69
CA MET A 220 -0.39 2.19 6.81
C MET A 220 1.07 2.31 7.21
N TYR A 221 1.48 3.47 7.72
CA TYR A 221 2.81 3.62 8.30
C TYR A 221 2.97 2.73 9.52
N ALA A 222 4.14 2.07 9.63
CA ALA A 222 4.38 1.06 10.65
C ALA A 222 4.37 1.62 12.09
N ASP A 223 4.60 2.93 12.23
CA ASP A 223 4.57 3.70 13.48
C ASP A 223 3.15 4.07 13.95
N ASN A 224 2.13 3.85 13.13
CA ASN A 224 0.75 4.24 13.44
C ASN A 224 0.00 3.15 14.25
N ALA A 225 0.40 2.98 15.51
CA ALA A 225 -0.19 1.98 16.40
C ALA A 225 -1.70 2.19 16.65
N VAL A 226 -2.19 3.42 16.54
CA VAL A 226 -3.63 3.73 16.69
C VAL A 226 -4.42 3.18 15.50
N ALA A 227 -3.95 3.44 14.27
CA ALA A 227 -4.58 2.92 13.06
C ALA A 227 -4.48 1.39 12.98
N ARG A 228 -3.33 0.80 13.35
CA ARG A 228 -3.17 -0.67 13.42
C ARG A 228 -4.27 -1.32 14.24
N ARG A 229 -4.48 -0.85 15.49
CA ARG A 229 -5.53 -1.39 16.37
C ARG A 229 -6.94 -1.23 15.79
N LEU A 230 -7.19 -0.12 15.10
CA LEU A 230 -8.48 0.11 14.43
C LEU A 230 -8.69 -0.88 13.29
N TYR A 231 -7.71 -1.06 12.41
CA TYR A 231 -7.83 -1.97 11.27
C TYR A 231 -7.94 -3.43 11.71
N GLU A 232 -7.18 -3.85 12.73
CA GLU A 232 -7.29 -5.19 13.31
C GLU A 232 -8.70 -5.45 13.87
N ARG A 233 -9.32 -4.48 14.57
CA ARG A 233 -10.73 -4.60 15.04
C ARG A 233 -11.74 -4.72 13.90
N LEU A 234 -11.48 -4.06 12.78
CA LEU A 234 -12.30 -4.14 11.57
C LEU A 234 -12.05 -5.42 10.76
N GLY A 235 -11.17 -6.32 11.23
CA GLY A 235 -10.90 -7.60 10.60
C GLY A 235 -9.85 -7.55 9.50
N PHE A 236 -9.09 -6.46 9.38
CA PHE A 236 -7.92 -6.44 8.51
C PHE A 236 -6.79 -7.28 9.12
N GLY A 237 -6.23 -8.17 8.30
CA GLY A 237 -5.12 -9.08 8.62
C GLY A 237 -4.23 -9.29 7.41
N GLY A 238 -3.61 -10.48 7.27
CA GLY A 238 -2.71 -10.80 6.15
C GLY A 238 -1.53 -9.82 6.06
N VAL A 239 -0.96 -9.47 7.21
CA VAL A 239 -0.03 -8.35 7.33
C VAL A 239 1.28 -8.64 6.61
N HIS A 240 1.64 -7.76 5.68
CA HIS A 240 2.98 -7.71 5.13
C HIS A 240 3.68 -6.46 5.62
N ARG A 241 4.81 -6.64 6.30
CA ARG A 241 5.60 -5.54 6.86
C ARG A 241 6.74 -5.23 5.91
N TRP A 242 6.79 -3.99 5.45
CA TRP A 242 7.69 -3.54 4.42
C TRP A 242 8.58 -2.41 4.90
N SER A 243 9.77 -2.37 4.30
CA SER A 243 10.67 -1.22 4.29
C SER A 243 10.89 -0.81 2.84
N SER A 244 10.31 0.33 2.45
CA SER A 244 10.62 0.93 1.14
C SER A 244 11.78 1.89 1.30
N ARG A 245 12.87 1.69 0.54
CA ARG A 245 14.08 2.53 0.58
C ARG A 245 14.52 2.90 -0.83
N ARG A 246 15.18 4.06 -0.96
CA ARG A 246 15.79 4.49 -2.21
C ARG A 246 17.02 3.61 -2.50
N LEU A 247 17.18 3.16 -3.74
CA LEU A 247 18.38 2.44 -4.17
C LEU A 247 19.57 3.41 -4.25
N ARG A 248 20.75 2.97 -3.82
CA ARG A 248 22.01 3.68 -4.08
C ARG A 248 22.42 3.39 -5.52
N ARG A 249 22.55 4.45 -6.31
CA ARG A 249 23.16 4.38 -7.64
C ARG A 249 24.58 4.93 -7.53
N PRO A 250 25.59 4.28 -8.14
CA PRO A 250 26.86 4.94 -8.37
C PRO A 250 26.59 6.26 -9.13
N ALA A 251 27.32 7.33 -8.81
CA ALA A 251 27.28 8.53 -9.63
C ALA A 251 27.60 8.13 -11.09
N PRO A 252 26.91 8.67 -12.10
CA PRO A 252 27.31 8.42 -13.48
C PRO A 252 28.78 8.80 -13.61
N THR A 253 29.61 7.88 -14.10
CA THR A 253 31.00 8.19 -14.42
C THR A 253 30.98 9.37 -15.39
N PRO A 254 31.64 10.50 -15.10
CA PRO A 254 31.69 11.60 -16.05
C PRO A 254 32.24 11.07 -17.37
N SER A 255 31.52 11.31 -18.46
CA SER A 255 32.01 11.00 -19.80
C SER A 255 33.38 11.69 -19.99
N PRO A 256 34.35 11.01 -20.63
CA PRO A 256 35.67 11.59 -20.89
C PRO A 256 35.59 12.83 -21.78
#